data_AF-A0A1B6K1K3-F1
#
_entry.id   AF-A0A1B6K1K3-F1
#
_cell.length_a   1.000
_cell.length_b   1.000
_cell.length_c   1.000
_cell.angle_alpha   90.00
_cell.angle_beta   90.00
_cell.angle_gamma   90.00
#
_symmetry.space_group_name_H-M   'P 1'
#
loop_
_entity.id
_entity.type
_entity.pdbx_description
1 polymer ?
#
loop_
_entity_poly.entity_id
_entity_poly.type
_entity_poly.pdbx_seq_one_letter_code
_entity_poly.pdbx_strand_id
1 'polypeptide(L)'
;HHELVYEAVVMTLEALSSSVEEAMCRLLKSLSAAVIISPDLMEIGFLRVYEDMPDIIIDVPLAGSVLERFVEQCHAAGFISEELVKKMPTRGRKRFVSEGDGGRIKDYKLAI
;
A
#
# COMPACT_ATOMS: atom_id res chain seq x y z
N HIS A 1 -7.97 -7.50 18.02
CA HIS A 1 -6.62 -7.71 17.47
C HIS A 1 -6.23 -6.74 16.33
N HIS A 2 -6.99 -5.65 16.09
CA HIS A 2 -6.58 -4.66 15.07
C HIS A 2 -5.25 -3.98 15.42
N GLU A 3 -4.91 -3.88 16.72
CA GLU A 3 -3.62 -3.37 17.18
C GLU A 3 -2.44 -4.22 16.72
N LEU A 4 -2.55 -5.55 16.80
CA LEU A 4 -1.51 -6.46 16.32
C LEU A 4 -1.26 -6.24 14.82
N VAL A 5 -2.34 -6.12 14.04
CA VAL A 5 -2.24 -5.90 12.59
C VAL A 5 -1.58 -4.56 12.30
N TYR A 6 -2.01 -3.49 12.97
CA TYR A 6 -1.41 -2.16 12.85
C TYR A 6 0.10 -2.19 13.10
N GLU A 7 0.52 -2.69 14.27
CA GLU A 7 1.94 -2.78 14.66
C GLU A 7 2.74 -3.68 13.71
N ALA A 8 2.17 -4.80 13.27
CA ALA A 8 2.79 -5.71 12.30
C ALA A 8 3.07 -5.02 10.96
N VAL A 9 2.10 -4.23 10.47
CA VAL A 9 2.28 -3.48 9.23
C VAL A 9 3.29 -2.35 9.44
N VAL A 10 3.21 -1.56 10.51
CA VAL A 10 4.17 -0.48 10.81
C VAL A 10 5.60 -1.02 10.89
N MET A 11 5.83 -2.10 11.65
CA MET A 11 7.12 -2.78 11.71
C MET A 11 7.64 -3.22 10.33
N THR A 12 6.73 -3.62 9.44
CA THR A 12 7.09 -3.99 8.06
C THR A 12 7.54 -2.77 7.24
N LEU A 13 6.87 -1.63 7.41
CA LEU A 13 7.23 -0.38 6.73
C LEU A 13 8.59 0.15 7.20
N GLU A 14 8.86 0.06 8.50
CA GLU A 14 10.13 0.51 9.11
C GLU A 14 11.32 -0.38 8.74
N ALA A 15 11.08 -1.68 8.56
CA ALA A 15 12.16 -2.64 8.28
C ALA A 15 12.82 -2.45 6.91
N LEU A 16 12.13 -1.82 5.96
CA LEU A 16 12.61 -1.56 4.58
C LEU A 16 13.24 -2.80 3.91
N SER A 17 12.70 -3.98 4.21
CA SER A 17 13.27 -5.27 3.82
C SER A 17 12.22 -6.18 3.23
N SER A 18 12.44 -6.62 1.99
CA SER A 18 11.53 -7.53 1.29
C SER A 18 11.37 -8.89 1.97
N SER A 19 12.40 -9.36 2.69
CA SER A 19 12.30 -10.61 3.46
C SER A 19 11.40 -10.46 4.69
N VAL A 20 11.37 -9.27 5.30
CA VAL A 20 10.47 -8.97 6.42
C VAL A 20 9.03 -8.84 5.92
N GLU A 21 8.82 -8.17 4.79
CA GLU A 21 7.52 -8.11 4.12
C GLU A 21 6.95 -9.51 3.85
N GLU A 22 7.75 -10.39 3.25
CA GLU A 22 7.31 -11.76 2.95
C GLU A 22 7.00 -12.55 4.23
N ALA A 23 7.85 -12.45 5.25
CA ALA A 23 7.63 -13.11 6.54
C ALA A 23 6.36 -12.61 7.24
N MET A 24 6.12 -11.29 7.24
CA MET A 24 4.96 -10.69 7.86
C MET A 24 3.66 -11.03 7.11
N CYS A 25 3.68 -11.03 5.78
CA CYS A 25 2.56 -11.46 4.96
C CYS A 25 2.16 -12.92 5.28
N ARG A 26 3.14 -13.83 5.39
CA ARG A 26 2.91 -15.22 5.79
C ARG A 26 2.36 -15.36 7.22
N LEU A 27 2.83 -14.52 8.15
CA LEU A 27 2.33 -14.49 9.53
C LEU A 27 0.85 -14.06 9.56
N LEU A 28 0.51 -12.91 8.97
CA LEU A 28 -0.85 -12.39 8.96
C LEU A 28 -1.82 -13.32 8.24
N LYS A 29 -1.39 -13.94 7.14
CA LYS A 29 -2.14 -14.99 6.45
C LYS A 29 -2.43 -16.18 7.37
N SER A 30 -1.43 -16.66 8.11
CA SER A 30 -1.59 -17.79 9.03
C SER A 30 -2.56 -17.45 10.17
N LEU A 31 -2.49 -16.24 10.72
CA LEU A 31 -3.39 -15.78 11.78
C LEU A 31 -4.84 -15.62 11.28
N SER A 32 -5.03 -15.17 10.04
CA SER A 32 -6.35 -15.13 9.40
C SER A 32 -6.91 -16.54 9.16
N ALA A 33 -6.10 -17.46 8.60
CA ALA A 33 -6.51 -18.84 8.34
C ALA A 33 -6.86 -19.61 9.63
N ALA A 34 -6.17 -19.32 10.74
CA ALA A 34 -6.44 -19.88 12.06
C ALA A 34 -7.61 -19.21 12.79
N VAL A 35 -8.27 -18.20 12.17
CA VAL A 35 -9.38 -17.43 12.75
C VAL A 35 -8.99 -16.74 14.07
N ILE A 36 -7.69 -16.47 14.27
CA ILE A 36 -7.16 -15.72 15.42
C ILE A 36 -7.46 -14.22 15.25
N ILE A 37 -7.39 -13.75 13.99
CA ILE A 37 -7.76 -12.40 13.60
C ILE A 37 -8.98 -12.49 12.69
N SER A 38 -10.09 -11.91 13.12
CA SER A 38 -11.29 -11.82 12.28
C SER A 38 -11.04 -10.88 11.08
N PRO A 39 -11.72 -11.09 9.94
CA PRO A 39 -11.60 -10.21 8.78
C PRO A 39 -11.80 -8.72 9.11
N ASP A 40 -12.80 -8.39 9.94
CA ASP A 40 -13.07 -7.01 10.35
C ASP A 40 -11.89 -6.39 11.12
N LEU A 41 -11.25 -7.16 12.01
CA LEU A 41 -10.09 -6.69 12.75
C LEU A 41 -8.84 -6.57 11.86
N MET A 42 -8.72 -7.42 10.85
CA MET A 42 -7.69 -7.29 9.81
C MET A 42 -7.90 -5.99 9.05
N GLU A 43 -9.11 -5.73 8.57
CA GLU A 43 -9.45 -4.52 7.82
C GLU A 43 -9.17 -3.25 8.64
N ILE A 44 -9.67 -3.18 9.88
CA ILE A 44 -9.45 -2.03 10.77
C ILE A 44 -7.96 -1.76 11.00
N GLY A 45 -7.14 -2.81 11.13
CA GLY A 45 -5.69 -2.66 11.31
C GLY A 45 -5.01 -1.98 10.14
N PHE A 46 -5.30 -2.41 8.90
CA PHE A 46 -4.79 -1.78 7.69
C PHE A 46 -5.33 -0.35 7.49
N LEU A 47 -6.61 -0.11 7.76
CA LEU A 47 -7.22 1.21 7.62
C LEU A 47 -6.57 2.24 8.55
N ARG A 48 -6.24 1.87 9.79
CA ARG A 48 -5.50 2.75 10.70
C ARG A 48 -4.13 3.12 10.15
N VAL A 49 -3.40 2.16 9.58
CA VAL A 49 -2.11 2.46 8.90
C VAL A 49 -2.31 3.43 7.73
N TYR A 50 -3.41 3.31 6.99
CA TYR A 50 -3.71 4.24 5.89
C TYR A 50 -3.98 5.65 6.40
N GLU A 51 -4.71 5.77 7.51
CA GLU A 51 -5.00 7.05 8.17
C GLU A 51 -3.74 7.71 8.73
N ASP A 52 -2.85 6.94 9.36
CA ASP A 52 -1.61 7.41 9.99
C ASP A 52 -0.44 7.57 8.99
N MET A 53 -0.64 7.20 7.72
CA MET A 53 0.39 7.25 6.69
C MET A 53 1.07 8.63 6.51
N PRO A 54 0.36 9.78 6.59
CA PRO A 54 0.99 11.09 6.53
C PRO A 54 2.04 11.31 7.61
N ASP A 55 1.81 10.77 8.82
CA ASP A 55 2.73 10.88 9.95
C ASP A 55 3.86 9.85 9.84
N ILE A 56 3.55 8.59 9.49
CA ILE A 56 4.54 7.52 9.28
C ILE A 56 5.60 7.92 8.24
N ILE A 57 5.20 8.62 7.17
CA ILE A 57 6.13 9.06 6.12
C ILE A 57 7.15 10.10 6.63
N ILE A 58 6.85 10.83 7.70
CA ILE A 58 7.78 11.80 8.30
C ILE A 58 9.03 11.07 8.81
N ASP A 59 8.84 9.92 9.44
CA ASP A 59 9.93 9.10 9.99
C ASP A 59 10.50 8.14 8.93
N VAL A 60 9.66 7.61 8.05
CA VAL A 60 10.03 6.61 7.03
C VAL A 60 9.63 7.12 5.64
N PRO A 61 10.51 7.86 4.93
CA PRO A 61 10.16 8.50 3.63
C PRO A 61 9.73 7.52 2.53
N LEU A 62 10.12 6.26 2.62
CA LEU A 62 9.77 5.19 1.67
C LEU A 62 8.51 4.39 2.05
N ALA A 63 7.89 4.67 3.20
CA ALA A 63 6.78 3.88 3.74
C ALA A 63 5.63 3.70 2.74
N GLY A 64 5.23 4.74 2.02
CA GLY A 64 4.15 4.63 1.03
C GLY A 64 4.44 3.62 -0.10
N SER A 65 5.69 3.54 -0.57
CA SER A 65 6.09 2.59 -1.61
C SER A 65 6.25 1.16 -1.07
N VAL A 66 6.64 1.02 0.20
CA VAL A 66 6.67 -0.28 0.87
C VAL A 66 5.24 -0.77 1.14
N LEU A 67 4.35 0.11 1.59
CA LEU A 67 2.94 -0.20 1.84
C LEU A 67 2.23 -0.68 0.57
N GLU A 68 2.40 0.02 -0.55
CA GLU A 68 1.83 -0.37 -1.85
C GLU A 68 2.21 -1.81 -2.22
N ARG A 69 3.51 -2.12 -2.20
CA ARG A 69 4.02 -3.47 -2.46
C ARG A 69 3.53 -4.51 -1.43
N PHE A 70 3.43 -4.13 -0.16
CA PHE A 70 3.03 -5.03 0.90
C PHE A 70 1.52 -5.36 0.82
N VAL A 71 0.67 -4.38 0.53
CA VAL A 71 -0.77 -4.56 0.32
C VAL A 71 -1.01 -5.44 -0.91
N GLU A 72 -0.30 -5.23 -2.02
CA GLU A 72 -0.36 -6.09 -3.20
C GLU A 72 -0.02 -7.56 -2.86
N GLN A 73 1.05 -7.78 -2.08
CA GLN A 73 1.42 -9.12 -1.61
C GLN A 73 0.33 -9.74 -0.73
N CYS A 74 -0.25 -8.98 0.19
CA CYS A 74 -1.32 -9.46 1.07
C CYS A 74 -2.59 -9.81 0.28
N HIS A 75 -2.93 -8.99 -0.72
CA HIS A 75 -4.06 -9.22 -1.61
C HIS A 75 -3.86 -10.47 -2.45
N ALA A 76 -2.69 -10.62 -3.09
CA ALA A 76 -2.33 -11.83 -3.83
C ALA A 76 -2.32 -13.08 -2.93
N ALA A 77 -2.00 -12.92 -1.64
CA ALA A 77 -2.04 -14.00 -0.66
C ALA A 77 -3.47 -14.38 -0.22
N GLY A 78 -4.48 -13.56 -0.52
CA GLY A 78 -5.91 -13.89 -0.43
C GLY A 78 -6.55 -13.70 0.94
N PHE A 79 -5.95 -12.91 1.84
CA PHE A 79 -6.49 -12.70 3.20
C PHE A 79 -6.98 -11.26 3.47
N ILE A 80 -6.89 -10.39 2.46
CA ILE A 80 -7.49 -9.05 2.49
C ILE A 80 -8.42 -8.86 1.29
N SER A 81 -9.43 -7.99 1.44
CA SER A 81 -10.45 -7.75 0.41
C SER A 81 -10.00 -6.74 -0.64
N GLU A 82 -10.55 -6.86 -1.85
CA GLU A 82 -10.41 -5.88 -2.92
C GLU A 82 -10.90 -4.47 -2.50
N GLU A 83 -11.92 -4.41 -1.62
CA GLU A 83 -12.40 -3.14 -1.07
C GLU A 83 -11.36 -2.44 -0.21
N LEU A 84 -10.60 -3.20 0.61
CA LEU A 84 -9.52 -2.65 1.40
C LEU A 84 -8.37 -2.14 0.52
N VAL A 85 -8.04 -2.85 -0.56
CA VAL A 85 -7.01 -2.40 -1.52
C VAL A 85 -7.41 -1.06 -2.16
N LYS A 86 -8.69 -0.90 -2.54
CA LYS A 86 -9.20 0.35 -3.12
C LYS A 86 -9.17 1.55 -2.17
N LYS A 87 -9.18 1.31 -0.86
CA LYS A 87 -9.09 2.37 0.17
C LYS A 87 -7.65 2.85 0.41
N MET A 88 -6.64 2.19 -0.17
CA MET A 88 -5.25 2.56 0.01
C MET A 88 -5.01 4.02 -0.45
N PRO A 89 -4.33 4.85 0.36
CA PRO A 89 -4.05 6.23 -0.01
C PRO A 89 -3.12 6.24 -1.23
N THR A 90 -3.65 6.62 -2.38
CA THR A 90 -2.81 6.88 -3.54
C THR A 90 -1.99 8.12 -3.24
N ARG A 91 -0.66 8.04 -3.40
CA ARG A 91 0.20 9.23 -3.34
C ARG A 91 -0.40 10.21 -4.33
N GLY A 92 -0.98 11.30 -3.81
CA GLY A 92 -1.29 12.49 -4.56
C GLY A 92 0.03 13.02 -5.06
N ARG A 93 0.53 12.43 -6.15
CA ARG A 93 1.65 12.95 -6.91
C ARG A 93 1.06 14.24 -7.47
N LYS A 94 1.14 15.34 -6.71
CA LYS A 94 1.35 16.66 -7.28
C LYS A 94 2.65 16.52 -8.04
N ARG A 95 2.55 15.92 -9.23
CA ARG A 95 3.41 16.25 -10.34
C ARG A 95 3.23 17.75 -10.40
N PHE A 96 4.16 18.49 -9.84
CA PHE A 96 4.47 19.78 -10.38
C PHE A 96 4.89 19.47 -11.82
N VAL A 97 3.89 19.32 -12.70
CA VAL A 97 4.09 19.62 -14.10
C VAL A 97 4.39 21.10 -14.06
N SER A 98 5.68 21.46 -14.08
CA SER A 98 6.03 22.74 -14.66
C SER A 98 5.35 22.77 -16.01
N GLU A 99 4.57 23.80 -16.25
CA GLU A 99 4.05 24.16 -17.56
C GLU A 99 5.24 24.30 -18.52
N GLY A 100 5.63 23.20 -19.15
CA GLY A 100 6.90 23.13 -19.87
C GLY A 100 7.12 21.75 -20.44
N ASP A 101 6.30 21.37 -21.43
CA ASP A 101 6.71 21.41 -22.83
C ASP A 101 5.61 20.71 -23.65
N GLY A 102 4.89 21.49 -24.45
CA GLY A 102 3.79 21.02 -25.30
C GLY A 102 4.32 20.14 -26.43
N GLY A 103 4.61 18.88 -26.11
CA GLY A 103 5.02 17.85 -27.06
C GLY A 103 4.12 17.87 -28.30
N ARG A 104 4.71 18.23 -29.44
CA ARG A 104 4.05 18.43 -30.73
C ARG A 104 3.17 17.25 -31.11
N ILE A 105 1.87 17.50 -31.25
CA ILE A 105 0.96 16.59 -31.96
C ILE A 105 1.46 16.50 -33.41
N LYS A 106 1.83 15.31 -33.86
CA LYS A 106 2.12 15.04 -35.27
C LYS A 106 0.80 15.08 -36.03
N ASP A 107 0.55 16.16 -36.77
CA ASP A 107 -0.48 16.19 -37.79
C ASP A 107 -0.03 15.32 -38.98
N TYR A 108 -0.61 14.12 -39.09
CA TYR A 108 -0.67 13.40 -40.36
C TYR A 108 -1.69 14.11 -41.25
N LYS A 109 -1.23 15.03 -42.10
CA LYS A 109 -2.01 15.46 -43.27
C LYS A 109 -1.63 14.60 -44.47
N LEU A 110 -2.62 13.86 -44.92
CA LEU A 110 -2.73 13.24 -46.24
C LEU A 110 -2.36 14.28 -47.31
N ALA A 111 -1.31 13.99 -48.08
CA ALA A 111 -1.09 14.64 -49.37
C ALA A 111 -1.91 13.87 -50.42
N ILE A 112 -2.57 14.66 -51.26
CA ILE A 112 -3.46 14.29 -52.37
C ILE A 112 -2.80 13.27 -53.31
#